data_AF-A0A359KMR9-F1
#
_entry.id   AF-A0A359KMR9-F1
#
_cell.length_a   1.000
_cell.length_b   1.000
_cell.length_c   1.000
_cell.angle_alpha   90.00
_cell.angle_beta   90.00
_cell.angle_gamma   90.00
#
_symmetry.space_group_name_H-M   'P 1'
#
loop_
_entity.id
_entity.type
_entity.pdbx_description
1 polymer ?
#
loop_
_entity_poly.entity_id
_entity_poly.type
_entity_poly.pdbx_seq_one_letter_code
_entity_poly.pdbx_strand_id
1 'polypeptide(L)'
;RGVDTSHLRVSSRCHLIMPYHPIQDRLEESSRGANTIGTTQRGNGPCYADKAARRGIRAADILDPEYLVRRLEPVLAEKNALLGALYGHPPFDLEEMAEQFAAYGERLAPYIGDVEVEIQDAIDAGRNVMIEGAQAAMLDIDYGTYPYVTSSSPTAAGVCQGAGVAPTQIDRVIGVYKAYSTRVGAGAFPTELFDDTGDMLRSRGVEFGTTTGRPRRTGWFDAVQARYTARLNGITEIALTKLDVLDGVDAVHVCVGYELNGERHDSPPARIEDYEQVKPIYEELAGWEDGGSDTAASAGLPEAAQIYLRRIAALVGVPITFVGTGPHRDQLIHATAAD
;
A
#
# COMPACT_ATOMS: atom_id res chain seq x y z
N ARG A 1 -19.18 9.99 -12.35
CA ARG A 1 -19.85 10.70 -13.48
C ARG A 1 -20.09 12.14 -13.03
N GLY A 2 -19.93 13.13 -13.91
CA GLY A 2 -20.09 14.56 -13.55
C GLY A 2 -18.88 15.20 -12.87
N VAL A 3 -17.70 14.59 -12.98
CA VAL A 3 -16.42 15.15 -12.46
C VAL A 3 -15.57 15.49 -13.67
N ASP A 4 -15.05 16.71 -13.73
CA ASP A 4 -14.12 17.13 -14.78
C ASP A 4 -12.76 16.45 -14.58
N THR A 5 -12.25 15.83 -15.65
CA THR A 5 -10.95 15.14 -15.69
C THR A 5 -9.94 15.85 -16.58
N SER A 6 -10.22 17.08 -17.04
CA SER A 6 -9.33 17.86 -17.91
C SER A 6 -7.93 18.11 -17.31
N HIS A 7 -7.82 18.08 -15.98
CA HIS A 7 -6.57 18.21 -15.22
C HIS A 7 -5.80 16.90 -15.05
N LEU A 8 -6.35 15.76 -15.45
CA LEU A 8 -5.66 14.48 -15.36
C LEU A 8 -4.46 14.47 -16.31
N ARG A 9 -3.35 13.92 -15.86
CA ARG A 9 -2.19 13.62 -16.69
C ARG A 9 -1.73 12.19 -16.44
N VAL A 10 -1.29 11.53 -17.51
CA VAL A 10 -0.82 10.15 -17.52
C VAL A 10 0.62 10.16 -18.04
N SER A 11 1.55 9.62 -17.27
CA SER A 11 2.95 9.59 -17.72
C SER A 11 3.08 8.77 -19.00
N SER A 12 3.71 9.33 -20.02
CA SER A 12 4.10 8.63 -21.26
C SER A 12 4.99 7.41 -20.96
N ARG A 13 5.68 7.40 -19.81
CA ARG A 13 6.57 6.32 -19.35
C ARG A 13 5.86 5.25 -18.51
N CYS A 14 4.58 5.42 -18.16
CA CYS A 14 3.89 4.41 -17.36
C CYS A 14 3.71 3.11 -18.15
N HIS A 15 3.90 1.97 -17.48
CA HIS A 15 3.68 0.66 -18.08
C HIS A 15 2.18 0.32 -18.10
N LEU A 16 1.76 -0.36 -19.16
CA LEU A 16 0.38 -0.78 -19.33
C LEU A 16 0.19 -2.21 -18.83
N ILE A 17 -0.90 -2.42 -18.10
CA ILE A 17 -1.41 -3.75 -17.81
C ILE A 17 -2.14 -4.22 -19.06
N MET A 18 -1.57 -5.21 -19.74
CA MET A 18 -2.10 -5.81 -20.96
C MET A 18 -3.05 -6.97 -20.61
N PRO A 19 -3.95 -7.42 -21.52
CA PRO A 19 -4.94 -8.45 -21.23
C PRO A 19 -4.37 -9.79 -20.74
N TYR A 20 -3.13 -10.12 -21.15
CA TYR A 20 -2.42 -11.31 -20.68
C TYR A 20 -1.94 -11.20 -19.23
N HIS A 21 -1.75 -10.00 -18.66
CA HIS A 21 -1.24 -9.85 -17.29
C HIS A 21 -2.24 -10.33 -16.22
N PRO A 22 -3.53 -9.92 -16.20
CA PRO A 22 -4.48 -10.46 -15.22
C PRO A 22 -4.69 -11.97 -15.34
N ILE A 23 -4.60 -12.51 -16.56
CA ILE A 23 -4.70 -13.94 -16.82
C ILE A 23 -3.48 -14.66 -16.23
N GLN A 24 -2.27 -14.18 -16.52
CA GLN A 24 -1.04 -14.73 -15.97
C GLN A 24 -1.05 -14.69 -14.43
N ASP A 25 -1.48 -13.58 -13.82
CA ASP A 25 -1.57 -13.41 -12.35
C ASP A 25 -2.50 -14.46 -11.73
N ARG A 26 -3.68 -14.69 -12.31
CA ARG A 26 -4.62 -15.73 -11.84
C ARG A 26 -4.06 -17.14 -11.99
N LEU A 27 -3.40 -17.43 -13.10
CA LEU A 27 -2.82 -18.76 -13.37
C LEU A 27 -1.64 -19.05 -12.45
N GLU A 28 -0.75 -18.07 -12.23
CA GLU A 28 0.34 -18.16 -11.27
C GLU A 28 -0.18 -18.39 -9.85
N GLU A 29 -1.16 -17.61 -9.39
CA GLU A 29 -1.78 -17.80 -8.06
C GLU A 29 -2.39 -19.19 -7.92
N SER A 30 -3.15 -19.65 -8.92
CA SER A 30 -3.76 -20.98 -8.89
C SER A 30 -2.70 -22.09 -8.85
N SER A 31 -1.59 -21.91 -9.57
CA SER A 31 -0.48 -22.89 -9.60
C SER A 31 0.31 -22.97 -8.29
N ARG A 32 0.27 -21.93 -7.45
CA ARG A 32 0.92 -21.93 -6.12
C ARG A 32 0.20 -22.78 -5.08
N GLY A 33 -1.05 -23.21 -5.34
CA GLY A 33 -1.81 -24.06 -4.43
C GLY A 33 -1.97 -23.44 -3.04
N ALA A 34 -1.51 -24.12 -1.99
CA ALA A 34 -1.57 -23.61 -0.62
C ALA A 34 -0.67 -22.39 -0.37
N ASN A 35 0.31 -22.13 -1.24
CA ASN A 35 1.30 -21.06 -1.09
C ASN A 35 0.91 -19.80 -1.89
N THR A 36 -0.40 -19.55 -2.09
CA THR A 36 -0.88 -18.33 -2.76
C THR A 36 -0.41 -17.09 -2.02
N ILE A 37 -0.03 -16.05 -2.76
CA ILE A 37 0.30 -14.75 -2.17
C ILE A 37 -0.98 -14.05 -1.70
N GLY A 38 -2.09 -14.27 -2.42
CA GLY A 38 -3.34 -13.54 -2.26
C GLY A 38 -3.34 -12.25 -3.07
N THR A 39 -2.86 -12.30 -4.32
CA THR A 39 -2.79 -11.10 -5.17
C THR A 39 -4.19 -10.53 -5.47
N THR A 40 -4.23 -9.29 -5.96
CA THR A 40 -5.50 -8.69 -6.42
C THR A 40 -6.01 -9.27 -7.74
N GLN A 41 -5.23 -10.16 -8.39
CA GLN A 41 -5.56 -10.80 -9.67
C GLN A 41 -5.81 -9.80 -10.81
N ARG A 42 -5.15 -8.63 -10.74
CA ARG A 42 -5.25 -7.53 -11.70
C ARG A 42 -4.05 -7.44 -12.64
N GLY A 43 -3.06 -8.32 -12.51
CA GLY A 43 -1.90 -8.32 -13.41
C GLY A 43 -0.74 -7.43 -12.98
N ASN A 44 -0.76 -6.89 -11.76
CA ASN A 44 0.29 -6.00 -11.27
C ASN A 44 1.67 -6.68 -11.29
N GLY A 45 1.76 -7.90 -10.72
CA GLY A 45 3.03 -8.65 -10.67
C GLY A 45 3.59 -8.94 -12.07
N PRO A 46 2.82 -9.60 -12.97
CA PRO A 46 3.25 -9.82 -14.34
C PRO A 46 3.64 -8.55 -15.12
N CYS A 47 2.94 -7.44 -14.91
CA CYS A 47 3.27 -6.16 -15.54
C CYS A 47 4.63 -5.62 -15.05
N TYR A 48 4.88 -5.63 -13.74
CA TYR A 48 6.19 -5.26 -13.17
C TYR A 48 7.31 -6.21 -13.60
N ALA A 49 7.03 -7.51 -13.72
CA ALA A 49 7.99 -8.48 -14.26
C ALA A 49 8.38 -8.13 -15.71
N ASP A 50 7.42 -7.73 -16.55
CA ASP A 50 7.70 -7.32 -17.92
C ASP A 50 8.43 -5.98 -18.01
N LYS A 51 8.18 -5.05 -17.08
CA LYS A 51 8.99 -3.83 -16.89
C LYS A 51 10.44 -4.20 -16.59
N ALA A 52 10.68 -5.03 -15.58
CA ALA A 52 12.02 -5.46 -15.18
C ALA A 52 12.74 -6.23 -16.31
N ALA A 53 12.00 -7.05 -17.07
CA ALA A 53 12.51 -7.76 -18.24
C ALA A 53 12.74 -6.86 -19.47
N ARG A 54 12.35 -5.58 -19.41
CA ARG A 54 12.48 -4.58 -20.50
C ARG A 54 11.65 -4.93 -21.75
N ARG A 55 10.55 -5.65 -21.56
CA ARG A 55 9.62 -6.04 -22.62
C ARG A 55 8.23 -5.44 -22.49
N GLY A 56 7.92 -4.80 -21.36
CA GLY A 56 6.61 -4.19 -21.14
C GLY A 56 6.27 -3.12 -22.18
N ILE A 57 4.96 -3.00 -22.45
CA ILE A 57 4.37 -1.93 -23.26
C ILE A 57 4.09 -0.72 -22.36
N ARG A 58 4.34 0.49 -22.86
CA ARG A 58 4.15 1.75 -22.13
C ARG A 58 3.09 2.63 -22.79
N ALA A 59 2.60 3.64 -22.07
CA ALA A 59 1.60 4.57 -22.58
C ALA A 59 2.05 5.33 -23.85
N ALA A 60 3.33 5.66 -23.98
CA ALA A 60 3.86 6.24 -25.22
C ALA A 60 3.72 5.29 -26.42
N ASP A 61 3.80 3.99 -26.19
CA ASP A 61 3.81 2.99 -27.27
C ASP A 61 2.43 2.86 -27.94
N ILE A 62 1.34 3.18 -27.24
CA ILE A 62 -0.04 3.10 -27.78
C ILE A 62 -0.49 4.35 -28.54
N LEU A 63 0.35 5.40 -28.57
CA LEU A 63 0.07 6.62 -29.35
C LEU A 63 0.37 6.45 -30.85
N ASP A 64 1.15 5.43 -31.20
CA ASP A 64 1.51 5.08 -32.58
C ASP A 64 1.12 3.61 -32.83
N PRO A 65 0.02 3.35 -33.57
CA PRO A 65 -0.46 2.00 -33.83
C PRO A 65 0.56 1.08 -34.53
N GLU A 66 1.36 1.61 -35.46
CA GLU A 66 2.37 0.82 -36.17
C GLU A 66 3.50 0.42 -35.21
N TYR A 67 3.92 1.36 -34.37
CA TYR A 67 4.92 1.09 -33.34
C TYR A 67 4.40 0.13 -32.27
N LEU A 68 3.14 0.25 -31.85
CA LEU A 68 2.48 -0.67 -30.92
C LEU A 68 2.56 -2.10 -31.43
N VAL A 69 2.17 -2.35 -32.68
CA VAL A 69 2.22 -3.70 -33.28
C VAL A 69 3.63 -4.26 -33.25
N ARG A 70 4.64 -3.48 -33.69
CA ARG A 70 6.05 -3.89 -33.68
C ARG A 70 6.57 -4.23 -32.28
N ARG A 71 6.08 -3.56 -31.24
CA ARG A 71 6.46 -3.83 -29.84
C ARG A 71 5.70 -5.02 -29.26
N LEU A 72 4.42 -5.14 -29.58
CA LEU A 72 3.53 -6.14 -29.01
C LEU A 72 3.75 -7.54 -29.59
N GLU A 73 4.00 -7.66 -30.90
CA GLU A 73 4.15 -8.94 -31.60
C GLU A 73 5.14 -9.91 -30.91
N PRO A 74 6.42 -9.55 -30.67
CA PRO A 74 7.36 -10.47 -30.03
C PRO A 74 6.99 -10.79 -28.57
N VAL A 75 6.39 -9.84 -27.85
CA VAL A 75 5.96 -10.03 -26.46
C VAL A 75 4.79 -11.00 -26.40
N LEU A 76 3.81 -10.85 -27.29
CA LEU A 76 2.62 -11.69 -27.33
C LEU A 76 2.97 -13.12 -27.76
N ALA A 77 3.88 -13.29 -28.72
CA ALA A 77 4.40 -14.59 -29.11
C ALA A 77 5.03 -15.33 -27.91
N GLU A 78 5.86 -14.65 -27.12
CA GLU A 78 6.46 -15.21 -25.91
C GLU A 78 5.41 -15.55 -24.85
N LYS A 79 4.44 -14.65 -24.62
CA LYS A 79 3.34 -14.88 -23.65
C LYS A 79 2.45 -16.05 -24.05
N ASN A 80 2.09 -16.17 -25.32
CA ASN A 80 1.31 -17.28 -25.84
C ASN A 80 2.05 -18.61 -25.66
N ALA A 81 3.35 -18.65 -25.97
CA ALA A 81 4.16 -19.84 -25.76
C ALA A 81 4.24 -20.22 -24.27
N LEU A 82 4.53 -19.26 -23.39
CA LEU A 82 4.61 -19.47 -21.94
C LEU A 82 3.28 -19.99 -21.37
N LEU A 83 2.19 -19.27 -21.64
CA LEU A 83 0.88 -19.55 -21.05
C LEU A 83 0.26 -20.82 -21.62
N GLY A 84 0.48 -21.10 -22.91
CA GLY A 84 0.07 -22.36 -23.53
C GLY A 84 0.83 -23.55 -22.96
N ALA A 85 2.16 -23.46 -22.84
CA ALA A 85 2.99 -24.58 -22.38
C ALA A 85 2.83 -24.88 -20.88
N LEU A 86 2.75 -23.86 -20.02
CA LEU A 86 2.69 -24.06 -18.57
C LEU A 86 1.27 -24.22 -18.04
N TYR A 87 0.28 -23.59 -18.68
CA TYR A 87 -1.08 -23.49 -18.12
C TYR A 87 -2.18 -23.94 -19.10
N GLY A 88 -1.84 -24.34 -20.33
CA GLY A 88 -2.83 -24.75 -21.33
C GLY A 88 -3.77 -23.62 -21.75
N HIS A 89 -3.38 -22.36 -21.57
CA HIS A 89 -4.22 -21.21 -21.94
C HIS A 89 -4.23 -21.05 -23.47
N PRO A 90 -5.38 -20.77 -24.11
CA PRO A 90 -5.44 -20.49 -25.54
C PRO A 90 -4.63 -19.23 -25.89
N PRO A 91 -4.10 -19.12 -27.12
CA PRO A 91 -3.35 -17.94 -27.51
C PRO A 91 -4.25 -16.71 -27.58
N PHE A 92 -3.69 -15.55 -27.25
CA PHE A 92 -4.27 -14.24 -27.54
C PHE A 92 -4.02 -13.88 -29.00
N ASP A 93 -4.97 -13.14 -29.59
CA ASP A 93 -4.87 -12.60 -30.94
C ASP A 93 -4.13 -11.25 -30.96
N LEU A 94 -3.20 -11.08 -31.91
CA LEU A 94 -2.38 -9.87 -32.02
C LEU A 94 -3.18 -8.69 -32.58
N GLU A 95 -3.97 -8.94 -33.62
CA GLU A 95 -4.71 -7.89 -34.34
C GLU A 95 -5.79 -7.31 -33.41
N GLU A 96 -6.58 -8.17 -32.76
CA GLU A 96 -7.60 -7.77 -31.80
C GLU A 96 -7.01 -6.93 -30.65
N MET A 97 -5.87 -7.37 -30.10
CA MET A 97 -5.23 -6.66 -28.99
C MET A 97 -4.63 -5.32 -29.43
N ALA A 98 -4.01 -5.27 -30.61
CA ALA A 98 -3.45 -4.04 -31.16
C ALA A 98 -4.55 -3.01 -31.46
N GLU A 99 -5.65 -3.43 -32.10
CA GLU A 99 -6.80 -2.58 -32.39
C GLU A 99 -7.43 -2.01 -31.10
N GLN A 100 -7.62 -2.86 -30.09
CA GLN A 100 -8.17 -2.42 -28.81
C GLN A 100 -7.29 -1.35 -28.14
N PHE A 101 -5.97 -1.56 -28.10
CA PHE A 101 -5.06 -0.64 -27.44
C PHE A 101 -4.79 0.62 -28.25
N ALA A 102 -4.85 0.57 -29.58
CA ALA A 102 -4.85 1.75 -30.43
C ALA A 102 -6.07 2.64 -30.14
N ALA A 103 -7.27 2.05 -30.01
CA ALA A 103 -8.48 2.80 -29.64
C ALA A 103 -8.39 3.40 -28.22
N TYR A 104 -7.70 2.74 -27.29
CA TYR A 104 -7.38 3.34 -25.99
C TYR A 104 -6.37 4.49 -26.11
N GLY A 105 -5.35 4.33 -26.96
CA GLY A 105 -4.38 5.36 -27.30
C GLY A 105 -5.04 6.65 -27.78
N GLU A 106 -5.97 6.56 -28.75
CA GLU A 106 -6.72 7.71 -29.26
C GLU A 106 -7.47 8.47 -28.14
N ARG A 107 -8.12 7.72 -27.24
CA ARG A 107 -8.90 8.30 -26.13
C ARG A 107 -8.02 8.88 -25.02
N LEU A 108 -6.85 8.30 -24.80
CA LEU A 108 -5.92 8.70 -23.74
C LEU A 108 -4.92 9.76 -24.19
N ALA A 109 -4.73 9.94 -25.50
CA ALA A 109 -3.77 10.88 -26.09
C ALA A 109 -3.81 12.29 -25.47
N PRO A 110 -4.98 12.91 -25.16
CA PRO A 110 -5.01 14.24 -24.54
C PRO A 110 -4.46 14.30 -23.11
N TYR A 111 -4.34 13.16 -22.44
CA TYR A 111 -3.86 13.06 -21.06
C TYR A 111 -2.41 12.57 -20.98
N ILE A 112 -1.91 11.90 -22.01
CA ILE A 112 -0.57 11.31 -22.01
C ILE A 112 0.48 12.41 -22.24
N GLY A 113 1.43 12.52 -21.33
CA GLY A 113 2.50 13.53 -21.39
C GLY A 113 3.68 13.22 -20.49
N ASP A 114 4.66 14.11 -20.49
CA ASP A 114 5.86 14.02 -19.65
C ASP A 114 5.56 14.54 -18.23
N VAL A 115 4.82 13.73 -17.47
CA VAL A 115 4.36 14.09 -16.10
C VAL A 115 5.50 14.45 -15.17
N GLU A 116 6.65 13.80 -15.30
CA GLU A 116 7.82 14.13 -14.47
C GLU A 116 8.34 15.54 -14.73
N VAL A 117 8.18 16.06 -15.96
CA VAL A 117 8.53 17.45 -16.29
C VAL A 117 7.54 18.41 -15.65
N GLU A 118 6.23 18.13 -15.77
CA GLU A 118 5.20 18.96 -15.12
C GLU A 118 5.36 19.05 -13.60
N ILE A 119 5.80 17.94 -12.97
CA ILE A 119 6.11 17.90 -11.53
C ILE A 119 7.35 18.75 -11.20
N GLN A 120 8.44 18.63 -11.98
CA GLN A 120 9.64 19.44 -11.76
C GLN A 120 9.36 20.93 -11.98
N ASP A 121 8.63 21.30 -13.03
CA ASP A 121 8.20 22.67 -13.28
C ASP A 121 7.33 23.21 -12.12
N ALA A 122 6.51 22.35 -11.49
CA ALA A 122 5.75 22.73 -10.30
C ALA A 122 6.64 23.01 -9.09
N ILE A 123 7.63 22.15 -8.84
CA ILE A 123 8.60 22.31 -7.76
C ILE A 123 9.44 23.58 -7.97
N ASP A 124 9.97 23.80 -9.18
CA ASP A 124 10.79 24.97 -9.52
C ASP A 124 10.01 26.28 -9.40
N ALA A 125 8.70 26.24 -9.65
CA ALA A 125 7.79 27.37 -9.46
C ALA A 125 7.35 27.56 -7.98
N GLY A 126 7.86 26.76 -7.05
CA GLY A 126 7.51 26.83 -5.62
C GLY A 126 6.07 26.40 -5.32
N ARG A 127 5.45 25.57 -6.17
CA ARG A 127 4.10 25.03 -5.94
C ARG A 127 4.17 23.79 -5.05
N ASN A 128 3.11 23.57 -4.27
CA ASN A 128 2.97 22.37 -3.47
C ASN A 128 2.66 21.15 -4.36
N VAL A 129 3.47 20.10 -4.23
CA VAL A 129 3.22 18.79 -4.84
C VAL A 129 2.94 17.78 -3.73
N MET A 130 1.75 17.18 -3.77
CA MET A 130 1.37 16.09 -2.86
C MET A 130 1.45 14.77 -3.62
N ILE A 131 2.17 13.79 -3.07
CA ILE A 131 2.29 12.47 -3.67
C ILE A 131 1.52 11.47 -2.81
N GLU A 132 0.50 10.87 -3.40
CA GLU A 132 -0.30 9.83 -2.76
C GLU A 132 0.38 8.47 -2.95
N GLY A 133 0.80 7.85 -1.85
CA GLY A 133 1.43 6.53 -1.86
C GLY A 133 0.40 5.39 -1.93
N ALA A 134 0.78 4.32 -2.60
CA ALA A 134 0.11 3.02 -2.52
C ALA A 134 1.16 1.90 -2.66
N GLN A 135 1.04 0.75 -2.02
CA GLN A 135 0.27 0.39 -0.84
C GLN A 135 1.00 0.87 0.45
N ALA A 136 1.22 -0.01 1.43
CA ALA A 136 1.96 0.28 2.65
C ALA A 136 3.38 -0.32 2.61
N ALA A 137 4.33 0.27 3.34
CA ALA A 137 5.74 -0.13 3.33
C ALA A 137 6.01 -1.60 3.70
N MET A 138 5.16 -2.23 4.52
CA MET A 138 5.30 -3.67 4.84
C MET A 138 4.87 -4.60 3.69
N LEU A 139 4.31 -4.06 2.61
CA LEU A 139 4.05 -4.74 1.34
C LEU A 139 5.08 -4.37 0.26
N ASP A 140 6.18 -3.72 0.64
CA ASP A 140 7.27 -3.38 -0.28
C ASP A 140 8.00 -4.63 -0.76
N ILE A 141 8.37 -4.65 -2.05
CA ILE A 141 9.00 -5.79 -2.70
C ILE A 141 10.36 -6.16 -2.09
N ASP A 142 11.08 -5.19 -1.56
CA ASP A 142 12.43 -5.36 -1.00
C ASP A 142 12.38 -5.43 0.54
N TYR A 143 11.58 -4.56 1.16
CA TYR A 143 11.61 -4.31 2.60
C TYR A 143 10.40 -4.82 3.38
N GLY A 144 9.39 -5.34 2.67
CA GLY A 144 8.18 -5.90 3.24
C GLY A 144 8.31 -7.37 3.65
N THR A 145 7.17 -8.00 3.92
CA THR A 145 7.10 -9.43 4.32
C THR A 145 7.23 -10.37 3.12
N TYR A 146 8.34 -10.31 2.38
CA TYR A 146 8.55 -11.11 1.16
C TYR A 146 8.42 -12.63 1.46
N PRO A 147 7.73 -13.43 0.61
CA PRO A 147 7.16 -13.09 -0.71
C PRO A 147 5.73 -12.51 -0.67
N TYR A 148 5.16 -12.31 0.51
CA TYR A 148 3.79 -11.81 0.69
C TYR A 148 3.72 -10.29 0.63
N VAL A 149 4.09 -9.75 -0.53
CA VAL A 149 4.27 -8.33 -0.81
C VAL A 149 3.65 -7.98 -2.18
N THR A 150 3.60 -6.70 -2.50
CA THR A 150 3.32 -6.25 -3.86
C THR A 150 4.60 -6.23 -4.69
N SER A 151 4.50 -6.05 -6.00
CA SER A 151 5.67 -6.04 -6.91
C SER A 151 6.25 -4.64 -7.16
N SER A 152 5.93 -3.68 -6.29
CA SER A 152 6.38 -2.29 -6.36
C SER A 152 6.93 -1.82 -5.02
N SER A 153 7.41 -0.58 -4.99
CA SER A 153 8.04 0.02 -3.82
C SER A 153 7.15 1.10 -3.18
N PRO A 154 6.23 0.76 -2.27
CA PRO A 154 5.42 1.70 -1.48
C PRO A 154 6.24 2.36 -0.36
N THR A 155 7.37 2.94 -0.74
CA THR A 155 8.31 3.66 0.13
C THR A 155 8.57 5.07 -0.40
N ALA A 156 9.11 5.96 0.43
CA ALA A 156 9.52 7.31 0.00
C ALA A 156 10.57 7.27 -1.13
N ALA A 157 11.42 6.24 -1.15
CA ALA A 157 12.33 5.99 -2.27
C ALA A 157 11.58 5.63 -3.56
N GLY A 158 10.54 4.80 -3.46
CA GLY A 158 9.67 4.48 -4.59
C GLY A 158 8.91 5.69 -5.15
N VAL A 159 8.57 6.65 -4.30
CA VAL A 159 8.02 7.96 -4.73
C VAL A 159 9.00 8.70 -5.63
N CYS A 160 10.29 8.78 -5.24
CA CYS A 160 11.31 9.44 -6.05
C CYS A 160 11.38 8.83 -7.46
N GLN A 161 11.45 7.49 -7.52
CA GLN A 161 11.53 6.76 -8.78
C GLN A 161 10.24 6.86 -9.61
N GLY A 162 9.08 6.80 -8.97
CA GLY A 162 7.78 6.71 -9.63
C GLY A 162 7.22 8.05 -10.10
N ALA A 163 7.48 9.13 -9.37
CA ALA A 163 6.97 10.47 -9.66
C ALA A 163 8.01 11.38 -10.33
N GLY A 164 9.29 10.98 -10.38
CA GLY A 164 10.36 11.80 -10.95
C GLY A 164 10.77 12.96 -10.04
N VAL A 165 10.69 12.77 -8.72
CA VAL A 165 11.12 13.72 -7.69
C VAL A 165 12.50 13.32 -7.17
N ALA A 166 13.42 14.27 -7.04
CA ALA A 166 14.73 13.98 -6.48
C ALA A 166 14.62 13.74 -4.96
N PRO A 167 15.42 12.84 -4.38
CA PRO A 167 15.38 12.58 -2.93
C PRO A 167 15.57 13.84 -2.06
N THR A 168 16.33 14.83 -2.55
CA THR A 168 16.59 16.09 -1.84
C THR A 168 15.47 17.13 -1.98
N GLN A 169 14.41 16.84 -2.74
CA GLN A 169 13.24 17.71 -2.94
C GLN A 169 12.06 17.30 -2.06
N ILE A 170 12.20 16.28 -1.21
CA ILE A 170 11.14 15.84 -0.29
C ILE A 170 11.26 16.61 1.03
N ASP A 171 10.29 17.49 1.29
CA ASP A 171 10.25 18.29 2.52
C ASP A 171 9.60 17.56 3.70
N ARG A 172 8.55 16.77 3.44
CA ARG A 172 7.71 16.11 4.45
C ARG A 172 7.30 14.72 3.99
N VAL A 173 7.30 13.78 4.94
CA VAL A 173 6.82 12.41 4.74
C VAL A 173 5.83 12.08 5.85
N ILE A 174 4.55 11.98 5.50
CA ILE A 174 3.46 11.68 6.44
C ILE A 174 3.23 10.17 6.47
N GLY A 175 3.53 9.56 7.62
CA GLY A 175 3.27 8.15 7.89
C GLY A 175 1.83 7.93 8.29
N VAL A 176 1.04 7.27 7.44
CA VAL A 176 -0.34 6.94 7.76
C VAL A 176 -0.39 5.58 8.44
N TYR A 177 -0.68 5.58 9.73
CA TYR A 177 -0.85 4.38 10.54
C TYR A 177 -2.31 4.28 11.00
N LYS A 178 -2.86 3.07 11.10
CA LYS A 178 -4.10 2.86 11.84
C LYS A 178 -3.78 2.65 13.31
N ALA A 179 -4.71 2.93 14.22
CA ALA A 179 -4.58 2.64 15.65
C ALA A 179 -4.52 1.12 15.98
N TYR A 180 -4.72 0.28 14.97
CA TYR A 180 -4.59 -1.17 15.06
C TYR A 180 -4.11 -1.70 13.70
N SER A 181 -3.62 -2.93 13.65
CA SER A 181 -3.04 -3.49 12.43
C SER A 181 -4.07 -4.28 11.63
N THR A 182 -3.95 -4.23 10.30
CA THR A 182 -4.79 -5.02 9.40
C THR A 182 -4.00 -5.58 8.24
N ARG A 183 -4.32 -6.81 7.81
CA ARG A 183 -3.69 -7.44 6.65
C ARG A 183 -4.73 -8.03 5.69
N VAL A 184 -4.52 -7.78 4.40
CA VAL A 184 -5.21 -8.47 3.30
C VAL A 184 -4.27 -9.53 2.76
N GLY A 185 -4.79 -10.74 2.51
CA GLY A 185 -3.98 -11.83 1.93
C GLY A 185 -3.17 -12.62 2.96
N ALA A 186 -2.28 -13.45 2.46
CA ALA A 186 -1.44 -14.35 3.26
C ALA A 186 -0.21 -13.62 3.84
N GLY A 187 0.60 -14.36 4.60
CA GLY A 187 1.88 -13.91 5.17
C GLY A 187 1.85 -13.59 6.65
N ALA A 188 3.04 -13.41 7.23
CA ALA A 188 3.24 -13.17 8.66
C ALA A 188 2.43 -11.97 9.16
N PHE A 189 1.80 -12.14 10.32
CA PHE A 189 1.07 -11.09 11.02
C PHE A 189 1.18 -11.32 12.53
N PRO A 190 2.31 -10.90 13.15
CA PRO A 190 2.63 -11.25 14.54
C PRO A 190 1.56 -10.85 15.55
N THR A 191 0.89 -9.73 15.31
CA THR A 191 -0.10 -9.17 16.23
C THR A 191 -1.54 -9.60 15.91
N GLU A 192 -1.72 -10.62 15.07
CA GLU A 192 -3.04 -11.12 14.71
C GLU A 192 -3.86 -11.57 15.92
N LEU A 193 -5.13 -11.19 15.93
CA LEU A 193 -6.10 -11.61 16.92
C LEU A 193 -7.07 -12.62 16.33
N PHE A 194 -7.30 -13.69 17.08
CA PHE A 194 -8.21 -14.79 16.75
C PHE A 194 -9.38 -14.88 17.75
N ASP A 195 -9.58 -13.84 18.55
CA ASP A 195 -10.58 -13.74 19.60
C ASP A 195 -11.66 -12.69 19.26
N ASP A 196 -12.59 -12.49 20.19
CA ASP A 196 -13.70 -11.54 20.06
C ASP A 196 -13.21 -10.10 19.83
N THR A 197 -12.01 -9.75 20.33
CA THR A 197 -11.39 -8.44 20.09
C THR A 197 -11.02 -8.28 18.62
N GLY A 198 -10.41 -9.31 18.03
CA GLY A 198 -10.10 -9.33 16.60
C GLY A 198 -11.34 -9.15 15.72
N ASP A 199 -12.44 -9.82 16.06
CA ASP A 199 -13.71 -9.69 15.34
C ASP A 199 -14.38 -8.33 15.56
N MET A 200 -14.29 -7.77 16.76
CA MET A 200 -14.75 -6.42 17.07
C MET A 200 -14.02 -5.37 16.22
N LEU A 201 -12.67 -5.41 16.17
CA LEU A 201 -11.87 -4.50 15.35
C LEU A 201 -12.24 -4.60 13.86
N ARG A 202 -12.51 -5.82 13.39
CA ARG A 202 -12.89 -6.06 11.99
C ARG A 202 -14.25 -5.45 11.67
N SER A 203 -15.22 -5.67 12.54
CA SER A 203 -16.60 -5.20 12.39
C SER A 203 -16.67 -3.67 12.45
N ARG A 204 -16.18 -3.07 13.54
CA ARG A 204 -16.21 -1.61 13.75
C ARG A 204 -15.35 -0.87 12.72
N GLY A 205 -14.19 -1.42 12.39
CA GLY A 205 -13.31 -0.86 11.37
C GLY A 205 -13.79 -1.05 9.94
N VAL A 206 -14.88 -1.78 9.69
CA VAL A 206 -15.37 -2.14 8.34
C VAL A 206 -14.23 -2.74 7.50
N GLU A 207 -13.47 -3.66 8.10
CA GLU A 207 -12.25 -4.20 7.51
C GLU A 207 -12.55 -5.35 6.55
N PHE A 208 -13.18 -4.99 5.42
CA PHE A 208 -13.56 -5.89 4.33
C PHE A 208 -12.99 -5.37 2.99
N GLY A 209 -12.67 -6.29 2.09
CA GLY A 209 -12.26 -5.93 0.73
C GLY A 209 -13.41 -5.23 -0.01
N THR A 210 -13.20 -4.01 -0.52
CA THR A 210 -14.25 -3.24 -1.19
C THR A 210 -14.75 -3.87 -2.49
N THR A 211 -13.91 -4.67 -3.16
CA THR A 211 -14.29 -5.41 -4.37
C THR A 211 -14.69 -6.85 -4.10
N THR A 212 -13.96 -7.54 -3.21
CA THR A 212 -14.11 -9.00 -3.00
C THR A 212 -14.99 -9.35 -1.82
N GLY A 213 -15.27 -8.41 -0.90
CA GLY A 213 -15.95 -8.67 0.37
C GLY A 213 -15.15 -9.49 1.37
N ARG A 214 -13.91 -9.91 1.05
CA ARG A 214 -13.12 -10.78 1.92
C ARG A 214 -12.78 -10.07 3.24
N PRO A 215 -12.98 -10.72 4.40
CA PRO A 215 -12.58 -10.14 5.69
C PRO A 215 -11.07 -9.97 5.73
N ARG A 216 -10.62 -8.83 6.27
CA ARG A 216 -9.21 -8.58 6.57
C ARG A 216 -8.88 -9.19 7.93
N ARG A 217 -7.65 -9.64 8.06
CA ARG A 217 -7.06 -10.04 9.33
C ARG A 217 -6.83 -8.78 10.17
N THR A 218 -7.07 -8.87 11.47
CA THR A 218 -7.07 -7.74 12.42
C THR A 218 -6.21 -8.09 13.61
N GLY A 219 -5.53 -7.09 14.15
CA GLY A 219 -4.55 -7.30 15.21
C GLY A 219 -4.19 -6.01 15.90
N TRP A 220 -3.49 -6.12 17.02
CA TRP A 220 -3.02 -4.95 17.77
C TRP A 220 -2.01 -4.10 16.99
N PHE A 221 -1.82 -2.84 17.42
CA PHE A 221 -0.81 -1.96 16.83
C PHE A 221 0.58 -2.57 16.97
N ASP A 222 1.33 -2.59 15.88
CA ASP A 222 2.68 -3.14 15.83
C ASP A 222 3.71 -2.01 15.76
N ALA A 223 4.24 -1.62 16.92
CA ALA A 223 5.22 -0.54 17.00
C ALA A 223 6.60 -0.96 16.47
N VAL A 224 6.88 -2.26 16.36
CA VAL A 224 8.11 -2.78 15.73
C VAL A 224 8.07 -2.50 14.23
N GLN A 225 6.98 -2.85 13.55
CA GLN A 225 6.77 -2.51 12.13
C GLN A 225 6.70 -1.00 11.92
N ALA A 226 5.98 -0.27 12.78
CA ALA A 226 5.85 1.18 12.64
C ALA A 226 7.20 1.90 12.78
N ARG A 227 8.01 1.57 13.80
CA ARG A 227 9.36 2.14 13.96
C ARG A 227 10.29 1.76 12.81
N TYR A 228 10.25 0.51 12.35
CA TYR A 228 11.04 0.04 11.21
C TYR A 228 10.72 0.85 9.94
N THR A 229 9.43 0.95 9.60
CA THR A 229 8.97 1.67 8.41
C THR A 229 9.16 3.19 8.53
N ALA A 230 9.01 3.76 9.72
CA ALA A 230 9.27 5.17 9.97
C ALA A 230 10.72 5.56 9.68
N ARG A 231 11.66 4.75 10.16
CA ARG A 231 13.09 4.96 9.90
C ARG A 231 13.45 4.76 8.43
N LEU A 232 12.92 3.71 7.80
CA LEU A 232 13.18 3.39 6.40
C LEU A 232 12.74 4.53 5.45
N ASN A 233 11.61 5.17 5.75
CA ASN A 233 11.02 6.18 4.88
C ASN A 233 11.36 7.62 5.26
N GLY A 234 12.10 7.84 6.35
CA GLY A 234 12.36 9.18 6.86
C GLY A 234 11.08 9.92 7.24
N ILE A 235 10.13 9.22 7.89
CA ILE A 235 8.83 9.78 8.25
C ILE A 235 9.03 10.97 9.20
N THR A 236 8.48 12.12 8.83
CA THR A 236 8.59 13.37 9.59
C THR A 236 7.44 13.55 10.58
N GLU A 237 6.27 12.98 10.28
CA GLU A 237 5.08 13.06 11.11
C GLU A 237 4.13 11.90 10.84
N ILE A 238 3.26 11.60 11.81
CA ILE A 238 2.28 10.52 11.74
C ILE A 238 0.87 11.09 11.62
N ALA A 239 0.10 10.53 10.69
CA ALA A 239 -1.35 10.54 10.73
C ALA A 239 -1.84 9.20 11.29
N LEU A 240 -2.27 9.19 12.55
CA LEU A 240 -2.87 8.01 13.17
C LEU A 240 -4.37 8.03 12.89
N THR A 241 -4.91 6.97 12.29
CA THR A 241 -6.30 6.90 11.83
C THR A 241 -7.07 5.82 12.56
N LYS A 242 -8.41 5.94 12.56
CA LYS A 242 -9.33 4.97 13.16
C LYS A 242 -9.13 4.78 14.65
N LEU A 243 -8.86 5.87 15.39
CA LEU A 243 -8.76 5.81 16.84
C LEU A 243 -10.10 5.40 17.47
N ASP A 244 -11.20 5.87 16.89
CA ASP A 244 -12.60 5.58 17.26
C ASP A 244 -12.94 4.08 17.29
N VAL A 245 -12.22 3.26 16.53
CA VAL A 245 -12.44 1.81 16.54
C VAL A 245 -12.09 1.17 17.89
N LEU A 246 -11.21 1.80 18.67
CA LEU A 246 -10.78 1.34 19.99
C LEU A 246 -11.67 1.83 21.14
N ASP A 247 -12.70 2.63 20.87
CA ASP A 247 -13.60 3.16 21.90
C ASP A 247 -14.36 2.02 22.62
N GLY A 248 -14.41 2.06 23.95
CA GLY A 248 -15.05 1.03 24.78
C GLY A 248 -14.28 -0.29 24.86
N VAL A 249 -13.00 -0.31 24.48
CA VAL A 249 -12.08 -1.42 24.79
C VAL A 249 -11.54 -1.22 26.21
N ASP A 250 -11.51 -2.27 27.04
CA ASP A 250 -11.05 -2.17 28.43
C ASP A 250 -9.53 -2.00 28.55
N ALA A 251 -8.77 -2.81 27.79
CA ALA A 251 -7.31 -2.79 27.77
C ALA A 251 -6.78 -2.89 26.34
N VAL A 252 -5.94 -1.93 25.95
CA VAL A 252 -5.33 -1.87 24.61
C VAL A 252 -3.91 -2.38 24.68
N HIS A 253 -3.54 -3.28 23.77
CA HIS A 253 -2.19 -3.81 23.70
C HIS A 253 -1.42 -3.19 22.53
N VAL A 254 -0.14 -2.94 22.74
CA VAL A 254 0.80 -2.46 21.72
C VAL A 254 2.00 -3.38 21.67
N CYS A 255 2.33 -3.91 20.49
CA CYS A 255 3.53 -4.73 20.35
C CYS A 255 4.77 -3.84 20.33
N VAL A 256 5.67 -4.07 21.29
CA VAL A 256 6.87 -3.25 21.52
C VAL A 256 8.19 -3.94 21.15
N GLY A 257 8.12 -5.24 20.89
CA GLY A 257 9.24 -6.10 20.50
C GLY A 257 8.74 -7.46 20.03
N TYR A 258 9.63 -8.24 19.44
CA TYR A 258 9.37 -9.62 19.07
C TYR A 258 10.28 -10.55 19.86
N GLU A 259 9.78 -11.73 20.24
CA GLU A 259 10.60 -12.83 20.75
C GLU A 259 10.73 -13.89 19.66
N LEU A 260 11.96 -14.31 19.35
CA LEU A 260 12.26 -15.42 18.48
C LEU A 260 13.38 -16.25 19.12
N ASN A 261 13.15 -17.55 19.32
CA ASN A 261 14.13 -18.44 19.97
C ASN A 261 14.62 -17.96 21.35
N GLY A 262 13.77 -17.26 22.11
CA GLY A 262 14.11 -16.69 23.42
C GLY A 262 14.92 -15.38 23.37
N GLU A 263 15.22 -14.86 22.17
CA GLU A 263 15.88 -13.58 21.97
C GLU A 263 14.89 -12.50 21.56
N ARG A 264 15.11 -11.28 22.08
CA ARG A 264 14.32 -10.10 21.71
C ARG A 264 14.85 -9.48 20.42
N HIS A 265 13.93 -9.21 19.49
CA HIS A 265 14.17 -8.48 18.26
C HIS A 265 13.34 -7.20 18.22
N ASP A 266 13.95 -6.11 17.77
CA ASP A 266 13.30 -4.79 17.65
C ASP A 266 13.06 -4.39 16.18
N SER A 267 13.19 -5.35 15.25
CA SER A 267 12.91 -5.21 13.82
C SER A 267 12.32 -6.51 13.23
N PRO A 268 11.51 -6.42 12.16
CA PRO A 268 11.04 -7.60 11.42
C PRO A 268 12.19 -8.49 10.92
N PRO A 269 12.13 -9.82 11.09
CA PRO A 269 13.05 -10.75 10.42
C PRO A 269 12.87 -10.73 8.90
N ALA A 270 13.98 -10.85 8.16
CA ALA A 270 13.95 -10.89 6.70
C ALA A 270 13.47 -12.24 6.13
N ARG A 271 13.75 -13.34 6.84
CA ARG A 271 13.30 -14.68 6.45
C ARG A 271 11.87 -14.89 6.93
N ILE A 272 10.98 -15.25 6.01
CA ILE A 272 9.55 -15.34 6.31
C ILE A 272 9.23 -16.42 7.35
N GLU A 273 9.95 -17.54 7.33
CA GLU A 273 9.76 -18.62 8.30
C GLU A 273 10.14 -18.17 9.71
N ASP A 274 11.14 -17.30 9.86
CA ASP A 274 11.45 -16.69 11.16
C ASP A 274 10.37 -15.72 11.57
N TYR A 275 9.87 -14.92 10.62
CA TYR A 275 8.85 -13.93 10.91
C TYR A 275 7.52 -14.57 11.31
N GLU A 276 7.16 -15.72 10.74
CA GLU A 276 5.97 -16.50 11.12
C GLU A 276 6.07 -17.12 12.52
N GLN A 277 7.28 -17.27 13.05
CA GLN A 277 7.53 -17.87 14.37
C GLN A 277 7.72 -16.84 15.49
N VAL A 278 7.81 -15.53 15.17
CA VAL A 278 7.98 -14.52 16.20
C VAL A 278 6.74 -14.44 17.09
N LYS A 279 6.96 -14.24 18.38
CA LYS A 279 5.90 -13.94 19.35
C LYS A 279 5.91 -12.45 19.65
N PRO A 280 4.78 -11.74 19.56
CA PRO A 280 4.72 -10.33 19.95
C PRO A 280 4.92 -10.18 21.46
N ILE A 281 5.77 -9.22 21.85
CA ILE A 281 5.90 -8.75 23.23
C ILE A 281 5.00 -7.52 23.36
N TYR A 282 3.99 -7.60 24.22
CA TYR A 282 3.01 -6.53 24.40
C TYR A 282 3.30 -5.65 25.61
N GLU A 283 3.00 -4.37 25.45
CA GLU A 283 2.71 -3.45 26.55
C GLU A 283 1.19 -3.27 26.62
N GLU A 284 0.63 -3.37 27.82
CA GLU A 284 -0.79 -3.12 28.08
C GLU A 284 -0.99 -1.66 28.51
N LEU A 285 -1.96 -1.00 27.91
CA LEU A 285 -2.40 0.35 28.22
C LEU A 285 -3.87 0.31 28.61
N ALA A 286 -4.27 1.20 29.53
CA ALA A 286 -5.68 1.37 29.85
C ALA A 286 -6.46 1.78 28.60
N GLY A 287 -7.61 1.17 28.38
CA GLY A 287 -8.55 1.61 27.37
C GLY A 287 -9.40 2.79 27.85
N TRP A 288 -10.41 3.15 27.06
CA TRP A 288 -11.27 4.30 27.32
C TRP A 288 -12.70 4.06 26.86
N GLU A 289 -13.63 4.77 27.50
CA GLU A 289 -15.04 4.83 27.06
C GLU A 289 -15.19 5.67 25.78
N ASP A 290 -16.34 5.54 25.12
CA ASP A 290 -16.73 6.33 23.95
C ASP A 290 -16.75 7.84 24.27
N GLY A 291 -16.22 8.67 23.37
CA GLY A 291 -16.23 10.13 23.56
C GLY A 291 -15.26 10.96 22.73
N GLY A 292 -14.47 10.36 21.84
CA GLY A 292 -13.47 11.08 21.04
C GLY A 292 -13.94 11.55 19.65
N SER A 293 -15.09 11.07 19.17
CA SER A 293 -15.53 11.25 17.77
C SER A 293 -15.95 12.67 17.40
N ASP A 294 -16.43 13.47 18.36
CA ASP A 294 -16.99 14.82 18.13
C ASP A 294 -16.03 15.97 18.52
N THR A 295 -14.82 15.69 19.01
CA THR A 295 -13.87 16.75 19.38
C THR A 295 -13.01 17.19 18.19
N ALA A 296 -12.78 18.50 18.07
CA ALA A 296 -11.86 19.09 17.09
C ALA A 296 -10.41 19.19 17.59
N ALA A 297 -10.14 18.84 18.87
CA ALA A 297 -8.84 19.01 19.51
C ALA A 297 -8.43 17.75 20.30
N SER A 298 -7.13 17.46 20.31
CA SER A 298 -6.53 16.31 21.00
C SER A 298 -6.77 16.34 22.51
N ALA A 299 -6.72 17.54 23.11
CA ALA A 299 -7.02 17.75 24.53
C ALA A 299 -8.47 17.39 24.92
N GLY A 300 -9.37 17.30 23.94
CA GLY A 300 -10.75 16.84 24.16
C GLY A 300 -10.90 15.32 24.15
N LEU A 301 -9.85 14.56 23.82
CA LEU A 301 -9.87 13.09 23.88
C LEU A 301 -9.78 12.59 25.33
N PRO A 302 -10.32 11.40 25.65
CA PRO A 302 -10.11 10.76 26.94
C PRO A 302 -8.62 10.66 27.31
N GLU A 303 -8.29 10.80 28.60
CA GLU A 303 -6.88 10.79 29.06
C GLU A 303 -6.13 9.53 28.62
N ALA A 304 -6.78 8.36 28.71
CA ALA A 304 -6.18 7.09 28.28
C ALA A 304 -5.93 7.05 26.76
N ALA A 305 -6.80 7.65 25.94
CA ALA A 305 -6.57 7.80 24.49
C ALA A 305 -5.37 8.73 24.21
N GLN A 306 -5.23 9.83 24.96
CA GLN A 306 -4.06 10.70 24.85
C GLN A 306 -2.76 9.99 25.27
N ILE A 307 -2.81 9.17 26.34
CA ILE A 307 -1.68 8.34 26.77
C ILE A 307 -1.30 7.35 25.66
N TYR A 308 -2.28 6.71 25.04
CA TYR A 308 -2.06 5.82 23.90
C TYR A 308 -1.34 6.54 22.75
N LEU A 309 -1.83 7.72 22.34
CA LEU A 309 -1.20 8.53 21.29
C LEU A 309 0.25 8.90 21.62
N ARG A 310 0.51 9.43 22.82
CA ARG A 310 1.87 9.76 23.29
C ARG A 310 2.77 8.53 23.31
N ARG A 311 2.23 7.37 23.71
CA ARG A 311 3.01 6.12 23.76
C ARG A 311 3.37 5.62 22.37
N ILE A 312 2.45 5.65 21.40
CA ILE A 312 2.74 5.32 20.00
C ILE A 312 3.80 6.26 19.44
N ALA A 313 3.66 7.58 19.62
CA ALA A 313 4.64 8.56 19.17
C ALA A 313 6.05 8.28 19.76
N ALA A 314 6.13 7.95 21.04
CA ALA A 314 7.39 7.61 21.71
C ALA A 314 8.00 6.29 21.21
N LEU A 315 7.19 5.26 20.95
CA LEU A 315 7.65 3.96 20.48
C LEU A 315 8.14 3.99 19.02
N VAL A 316 7.50 4.80 18.18
CA VAL A 316 7.86 4.99 16.77
C VAL A 316 9.00 6.00 16.62
N GLY A 317 9.08 6.98 17.53
CA GLY A 317 10.09 8.05 17.50
C GLY A 317 9.73 9.19 16.55
N VAL A 318 8.44 9.35 16.21
CA VAL A 318 7.93 10.35 15.26
C VAL A 318 6.65 10.97 15.85
N PRO A 319 6.46 12.30 15.78
CA PRO A 319 5.28 12.96 16.33
C PRO A 319 4.01 12.57 15.57
N ILE A 320 2.89 12.43 16.29
CA ILE A 320 1.55 12.31 15.70
C ILE A 320 0.99 13.72 15.54
N THR A 321 0.74 14.15 14.30
CA THR A 321 0.20 15.48 13.97
C THR A 321 -1.23 15.42 13.48
N PHE A 322 -1.71 14.24 13.07
CA PHE A 322 -3.11 14.03 12.71
C PHE A 322 -3.68 12.82 13.43
N VAL A 323 -4.90 12.95 13.96
CA VAL A 323 -5.65 11.88 14.61
C VAL A 323 -7.02 11.77 13.97
N GLY A 324 -7.25 10.68 13.24
CA GLY A 324 -8.55 10.37 12.62
C GLY A 324 -9.47 9.68 13.61
N THR A 325 -10.64 10.27 13.84
CA THR A 325 -11.68 9.82 14.79
C THR A 325 -12.96 9.39 14.09
N GLY A 326 -12.91 9.22 12.76
CA GLY A 326 -14.00 8.66 11.98
C GLY A 326 -13.72 8.68 10.47
N PRO A 327 -14.67 8.20 9.65
CA PRO A 327 -14.49 8.08 8.20
C PRO A 327 -14.70 9.40 7.43
N HIS A 328 -15.33 10.42 8.02
CA HIS A 328 -15.61 11.68 7.35
C HIS A 328 -14.40 12.64 7.37
N ARG A 329 -14.32 13.55 6.39
CA ARG A 329 -13.17 14.45 6.19
C ARG A 329 -12.95 15.41 7.36
N ASP A 330 -14.02 15.78 8.04
CA ASP A 330 -14.06 16.66 9.21
C ASP A 330 -13.75 15.93 10.53
N GLN A 331 -13.69 14.60 10.52
CA GLN A 331 -13.34 13.77 11.68
C GLN A 331 -11.82 13.53 11.75
N LEU A 332 -11.07 14.63 11.71
CA LEU A 332 -9.62 14.66 11.75
C LEU A 332 -9.14 15.77 12.67
N ILE A 333 -8.49 15.38 13.76
CA ILE A 333 -7.90 16.30 14.73
C ILE A 333 -6.48 16.64 14.28
N HIS A 334 -6.14 17.94 14.30
CA HIS A 334 -4.76 18.41 14.15
C HIS A 334 -4.12 18.48 15.54
N ALA A 335 -3.26 17.50 15.84
CA ALA A 335 -2.49 17.49 17.08
C ALA A 335 -1.28 18.41 16.92
N THR A 336 -1.06 19.33 17.87
CA THR A 336 0.20 20.10 17.89
C THR A 336 1.27 19.25 18.57
N ALA A 337 2.51 19.32 18.10
CA ALA A 337 3.63 18.57 18.69
C ALA A 337 3.95 18.95 20.16
N ALA A 338 3.19 19.89 20.74
CA ALA A 338 3.34 20.41 22.09
C ALA A 338 2.28 19.88 23.08
N ASP A 339 1.36 19.01 22.64
CA ASP A 339 0.31 18.39 23.47
C ASP A 339 0.62 16.93 23.86
#